data_AF-A0A7X7BPT4-F1
#
_entry.id   AF-A0A7X7BPT4-F1
#
_cell.length_a   1.000
_cell.length_b   1.000
_cell.length_c   1.000
_cell.angle_alpha   90.00
_cell.angle_beta   90.00
_cell.angle_gamma   90.00
#
_symmetry.space_group_name_H-M   'P 1'
#
loop_
_entity.id
_entity.type
_entity.pdbx_description
1 polymer ?
#
loop_
_entity_poly.entity_id
_entity_poly.type
_entity_poly.pdbx_seq_one_letter_code
_entity_poly.pdbx_strand_id
1 'polypeptide(L)' 'MIYKVLYQKDKIVNPRRETTKTLYMEADNMVEARSMVEDNT' A
#
# COMPACT_ATOMS: atom_id res chain seq x y z
N MET A 1 13.04 0.45 8.45
CA MET A 1 12.61 1.86 8.27
C MET A 1 11.09 1.92 8.22
N ILE A 2 10.47 2.97 8.78
CA ILE A 2 9.00 3.11 8.73
C ILE A 2 8.59 3.81 7.44
N TYR A 3 7.78 3.14 6.62
CA TYR A 3 7.22 3.66 5.38
C TYR A 3 5.75 4.04 5.56
N LYS A 4 5.37 5.18 4.98
CA LYS A 4 3.98 5.55 4.77
C LYS A 4 3.56 5.09 3.39
N VAL A 5 2.77 4.03 3.32
CA VAL A 5 2.26 3.47 2.05
C VAL A 5 0.85 3.96 1.80
N LEU A 6 0.63 4.52 0.61
CA LEU A 6 -0.69 4.90 0.11
C LEU A 6 -1.13 3.83 -0.89
N TYR A 7 -2.28 3.20 -0.66
CA TYR A 7 -2.76 2.10 -1.50
C TYR A 7 -4.28 2.15 -1.70
N GLN A 8 -4.75 1.45 -2.72
CA GLN A 8 -6.17 1.25 -3.01
C GLN A 8 -6.54 -0.18 -2.67
N LYS A 9 -7.60 -0.40 -1.89
CA LYS A 9 -7.99 -1.74 -1.42
C LYS A 9 -8.39 -2.70 -2.54
N ASP A 10 -9.03 -2.19 -3.59
CA ASP A 10 -9.56 -3.02 -4.66
C ASP A 10 -8.83 -2.69 -5.97
N LYS A 11 -8.25 -3.69 -6.62
CA LYS A 11 -7.51 -3.54 -7.90
C LYS A 11 -8.42 -3.45 -9.13
N ILE A 12 -9.68 -3.83 -9.00
CA ILE A 12 -10.63 -3.97 -10.13
C ILE A 12 -11.42 -2.67 -10.37
N VAL A 13 -11.56 -1.82 -9.35
CA VAL A 13 -12.37 -0.60 -9.39
C VAL A 13 -11.50 0.60 -9.75
N ASN A 14 -12.05 1.56 -10.51
CA ASN A 14 -11.36 2.81 -10.79
C ASN A 14 -10.92 3.48 -9.48
N PRO A 15 -9.63 3.79 -9.33
CA PRO A 15 -9.11 4.37 -8.10
C PRO A 15 -9.69 5.77 -7.90
N ARG A 16 -10.24 6.02 -6.71
CA ARG A 16 -10.77 7.32 -6.31
C ARG A 16 -9.92 7.92 -5.21
N ARG A 17 -9.90 9.26 -5.11
CA ARG A 17 -9.09 9.92 -4.08
C ARG A 17 -9.61 9.55 -2.69
N GLU A 18 -10.93 9.48 -2.51
CA GLU A 18 -11.59 9.17 -1.24
C GLU A 18 -11.33 7.74 -0.76
N THR A 19 -11.03 6.80 -1.66
CA THR A 19 -10.79 5.39 -1.31
C THR A 19 -9.33 5.07 -1.02
N THR A 20 -8.43 6.06 -1.16
CA THR A 20 -7.00 5.88 -0.87
C THR A 20 -6.79 5.66 0.62
N LYS A 21 -6.21 4.52 0.99
CA LYS A 21 -5.87 4.18 2.37
C LYS A 21 -4.40 4.44 2.63
N THR A 22 -4.09 4.73 3.89
CA THR A 22 -2.71 4.90 4.36
C THR A 22 -2.38 3.75 5.32
N LEU A 23 -1.24 3.11 5.11
CA LEU A 23 -0.66 2.12 6.01
C LEU A 23 0.73 2.58 6.44
N TYR A 24 1.02 2.50 7.74
CA TYR A 24 2.37 2.68 8.26
C TYR A 24 2.93 1.30 8.56
N MET A 25 4.04 0.95 7.92
CA MET A 25 4.67 -0.36 8.09
C MET A 25 6.18 -0.22 8.15
N GLU A 26 6.79 -1.15 8.88
CA GLU A 26 8.24 -1.28 8.94
C GLU A 26 8.70 -2.27 7.86
N ALA A 27 9.71 -1.88 7.09
CA ALA A 27 10.35 -2.74 6.10
C ALA A 27 11.84 -2.38 5.98
N ASP A 28 12.63 -3.29 5.43
CA ASP A 28 14.06 -3.08 5.23
C ASP A 28 14.33 -2.21 3.99
N ASN A 29 13.45 -2.29 2.99
CA ASN A 29 13.55 -1.50 1.76
C ASN A 29 12.19 -1.24 1.11
N MET A 30 12.17 -0.34 0.12
CA MET A 30 10.94 0.05 -0.58
C MET A 30 10.30 -1.08 -1.40
N VAL A 31 11.12 -1.99 -1.96
CA VAL A 31 10.63 -3.10 -2.78
C VAL A 31 9.87 -4.10 -1.92
N GLU A 32 10.41 -4.42 -0.76
CA GLU A 32 9.78 -5.28 0.24
C GLU A 32 8.47 -4.71 0.75
N ALA A 33 8.44 -3.41 1.10
CA ALA A 33 7.22 -2.73 1.51
C ALA A 33 6.11 -2.81 0.44
N ARG A 34 6.48 -2.71 -0.84
CA ARG A 34 5.54 -2.85 -1.95
C ARG A 34 5.03 -4.28 -2.11
N SER A 35 5.92 -5.27 -2.06
CA SER A 35 5.54 -6.69 -2.18
C SER A 35 4.54 -7.08 -1.11
N MET A 36 4.81 -6.72 0.15
CA MET A 36 3.89 -6.98 1.27
C MET A 36 2.50 -6.38 1.07
N VAL A 37 2.41 -5.20 0.46
CA VAL A 37 1.13 -4.54 0.19
C VAL A 37 0.40 -5.20 -0.98
N GLU A 38 1.13 -5.60 -2.02
CA GLU A 38 0.58 -6.32 -3.19
C GLU A 38 0.06 -7.72 -2.84
N ASP A 39 0.67 -8.41 -1.87
CA ASP A 39 0.22 -9.73 -1.39
C ASP A 39 -1.09 -9.66 -0.58
N ASN A 40 -1.40 -8.50 0.00
CA ASN A 40 -2.55 -8.31 0.88
C ASN A 40 -3.74 -7.56 0.24
N THR A 41 -3.65 -7.21 -1.05
CA THR A 41 -4.60 -6.33 -1.74
C THR A 41 -4.82 -6.77 -3.18
#